data_AF-A0A516GHR2-F1
#
_entry.id   AF-A0A516GHR2-F1
#
_cell.length_a   1.000
_cell.length_b   1.000
_cell.length_c   1.000
_cell.angle_alpha   90.00
_cell.angle_beta   90.00
_cell.angle_gamma   90.00
#
_symmetry.space_group_name_H-M   'P 1'
#
loop_
_entity.id
_entity.type
_entity.pdbx_description
1 polymer ?
#
loop_
_entity_poly.entity_id
_entity_poly.type
_entity_poly.pdbx_seq_one_letter_code
_entity_poly.pdbx_strand_id
1 'polypeptide(L)' 'MKRQEMVQAYLRCSECGLLMIIPRRAARKKKVGHVKHMYCSQCKCKRAFVEEDGYYQYDPKEFINKRVEIK' A
#
# COMPACT_ATOMS: atom_id res chain seq x y z
N MET A 1 24.40 -16.55 -5.34
CA MET A 1 23.21 -15.71 -5.61
C MET A 1 23.14 -14.60 -4.58
N LYS A 2 23.14 -13.32 -4.97
CA LYS A 2 22.89 -12.21 -4.03
C LYS A 2 21.42 -12.28 -3.59
N ARG A 3 21.17 -12.23 -2.27
CA ARG A 3 19.80 -12.22 -1.72
C ARG A 3 19.09 -10.97 -2.23
N GLN A 4 17.92 -11.14 -2.84
CA GLN A 4 17.10 -10.03 -3.27
C GLN A 4 16.30 -9.51 -2.08
N GLU A 5 16.51 -8.25 -1.75
CA GLU A 5 15.76 -7.58 -0.69
C GLU A 5 14.30 -7.38 -1.10
N MET A 6 13.40 -7.72 -0.18
CA MET A 6 11.96 -7.59 -0.35
C MET A 6 11.48 -6.44 0.52
N VAL A 7 10.75 -5.51 -0.08
CA VAL A 7 10.13 -4.35 0.57
C VAL A 7 8.62 -4.48 0.54
N GLN A 8 7.95 -3.89 1.51
CA GLN A 8 6.50 -3.80 1.53
C GLN A 8 6.05 -2.64 0.63
N ALA A 9 5.05 -2.90 -0.21
CA ALA A 9 4.35 -1.87 -0.97
C ALA A 9 2.91 -1.78 -0.46
N TYR A 10 2.45 -0.55 -0.26
CA TYR A 10 1.13 -0.24 0.28
C TYR A 10 0.26 0.24 -0.86
N LEU A 11 -0.90 -0.39 -1.03
CA LEU A 11 -1.80 -0.15 -2.14
C LEU A 11 -3.18 0.18 -1.59
N ARG A 12 -3.66 1.38 -1.86
CA ARG A 12 -4.99 1.84 -1.43
C ARG A 12 -5.98 1.75 -2.59
N CYS A 13 -7.12 1.11 -2.35
CA CYS A 13 -8.22 1.09 -3.32
C CYS A 13 -8.74 2.51 -3.53
N SER A 14 -8.85 2.95 -4.79
CA SER A 14 -9.34 4.29 -5.13
C SER A 14 -10.79 4.55 -4.71
N GLU A 15 -11.58 3.49 -4.52
CA GLU A 15 -13.02 3.59 -4.28
C GLU A 15 -13.38 3.49 -2.79
N CYS A 16 -12.97 2.41 -2.13
CA CYS A 16 -13.35 2.12 -0.74
C CYS A 16 -12.24 2.41 0.27
N GLY A 17 -11.05 2.82 -0.18
CA GLY A 17 -9.93 3.11 0.71
C GLY A 17 -9.28 1.89 1.37
N LEU A 18 -9.66 0.66 1.00
CA LEU A 18 -9.02 -0.57 1.51
C LEU A 18 -7.51 -0.52 1.25
N LEU A 19 -6.72 -0.69 2.31
CA LEU A 19 -5.27 -0.79 2.25
C LEU A 19 -4.85 -2.26 2.10
N MET A 20 -4.05 -2.55 1.08
CA MET A 20 -3.44 -3.86 0.85
C MET A 20 -1.92 -3.74 0.88
N ILE A 21 -1.26 -4.68 1.55
CA ILE A 21 0.20 -4.75 1.64
C ILE A 21 0.67 -5.90 0.78
N ILE A 22 1.56 -5.65 -0.18
CA ILE A 22 2.16 -6.69 -1.02
C ILE A 22 3.69 -6.63 -0.95
N PRO A 23 4.37 -7.79 -0.90
CA PRO A 23 5.82 -7.83 -0.97
C PRO A 23 6.29 -7.56 -2.41
N ARG A 24 7.29 -6.69 -2.56
CA ARG A 24 7.96 -6.42 -3.84
C ARG A 24 9.46 -6.54 -3.69
N ARG A 25 10.16 -6.89 -4.76
CA ARG A 25 11.63 -6.76 -4.80
C ARG A 25 11.99 -5.27 -4.74
N ALA A 26 12.96 -4.89 -3.91
CA ALA A 26 13.41 -3.50 -3.76
C ALA A 26 13.73 -2.85 -5.12
N ALA A 27 14.50 -3.55 -5.97
CA ALA A 27 14.85 -3.11 -7.32
C ALA A 27 13.66 -2.98 -8.29
N ARG A 28 12.47 -3.46 -7.92
CA ARG A 28 11.23 -3.38 -8.72
C ARG A 28 10.11 -2.63 -7.98
N LYS A 29 10.44 -1.84 -6.95
CA LYS A 29 9.50 -0.91 -6.32
C LYS A 29 9.00 0.06 -7.41
N LYS A 30 7.69 0.30 -7.45
CA LYS A 30 7.11 1.29 -8.36
C LYS A 30 7.10 2.64 -7.66
N LYS A 31 7.00 3.70 -8.45
CA LYS A 31 6.87 5.06 -7.91
C LYS A 31 5.53 5.18 -7.17
N VAL A 32 5.48 6.04 -6.16
CA VAL A 32 4.21 6.48 -5.55
C VAL A 32 3.25 6.95 -6.64
N GLY A 33 1.98 6.64 -6.46
CA GLY A 33 0.94 6.91 -7.45
C GLY A 33 0.81 5.83 -8.52
N HIS A 34 1.66 4.79 -8.53
CA HIS A 34 1.52 3.69 -9.48
C HIS A 34 0.20 2.93 -9.26
N VAL A 35 -0.61 2.83 -10.32
CA VAL A 35 -1.90 2.15 -10.28
C VAL A 35 -1.75 0.68 -10.66
N LYS A 36 -2.25 -0.20 -9.79
CA LYS A 36 -2.39 -1.64 -10.06
C LYS A 36 -3.86 -2.03 -10.00
N HIS A 37 -4.37 -2.61 -11.07
CA HIS A 37 -5.73 -3.15 -11.08
C HIS A 37 -5.75 -4.55 -10.44
N MET A 38 -6.45 -4.71 -9.32
CA MET A 38 -6.60 -6.00 -8.63
C MET A 38 -7.96 -6.14 -7.97
N TYR A 39 -8.28 -7.36 -7.51
CA TYR A 39 -9.53 -7.61 -6.81
C TYR A 39 -9.54 -6.91 -5.45
N CYS A 40 -10.60 -6.15 -5.17
CA CYS A 40 -10.85 -5.55 -3.87
C CYS A 40 -11.88 -6.39 -3.11
N SER A 41 -11.55 -6.86 -1.90
CA SER A 41 -12.47 -7.65 -1.07
C SER A 41 -13.67 -6.85 -0.57
N GLN A 42 -13.53 -5.54 -0.38
CA GLN A 42 -14.62 -4.65 0.04
C GLN A 42 -15.57 -4.33 -1.11
N CYS A 43 -15.03 -3.95 -2.28
CA CYS A 43 -15.85 -3.68 -3.47
C CYS A 43 -16.34 -4.94 -4.19
N LYS A 44 -15.77 -6.11 -3.87
CA LYS A 44 -16.05 -7.42 -4.49
C LYS A 44 -15.87 -7.44 -6.01
N CYS A 45 -15.00 -6.57 -6.54
CA CYS A 45 -14.72 -6.47 -7.97
C CYS A 45 -13.29 -5.98 -8.22
N LYS A 46 -12.86 -6.00 -9.48
CA LYS A 46 -11.55 -5.49 -9.90
C LYS A 46 -11.54 -3.97 -9.80
N ARG A 47 -10.62 -3.42 -9.01
CA ARG A 47 -10.46 -1.98 -8.78
C ARG A 47 -9.03 -1.52 -8.98
N ALA A 48 -8.88 -0.23 -9.22
CA ALA A 48 -7.60 0.45 -9.23
C ALA A 48 -7.11 0.61 -7.78
N PHE A 49 -5.88 0.17 -7.54
CA PHE A 49 -5.19 0.42 -6.28
C PHE A 49 -3.96 1.29 -6.54
N VAL A 50 -3.83 2.37 -5.79
CA VAL A 50 -2.75 3.35 -5.91
C VAL A 50 -1.67 3.02 -4.90
N GLU A 51 -0.42 2.94 -5.35
CA GLU A 51 0.74 2.77 -4.46
C GLU A 51 1.02 4.03 -3.64
N GLU A 52 1.10 3.87 -2.32
CA GLU A 52 1.45 4.90 -1.34
C GLU A 52 2.83 4.57 -0.71
N ASP A 53 3.63 5.59 -0.41
CA ASP A 53 4.96 5.42 0.24
C ASP A 53 4.89 5.16 1.75
N GLY A 54 3.68 5.08 2.30
CA GLY A 54 3.40 4.83 3.70
C GLY A 54 1.91 4.61 3.90
N TYR A 55 1.49 4.40 5.14
CA TYR A 55 0.07 4.31 5.49
C TYR A 55 -0.25 5.16 6.70
N TYR A 56 -1.51 5.58 6.79
CA TYR A 56 -2.04 6.24 7.98
C TYR A 56 -2.40 5.16 9.00
N GLN A 57 -1.74 5.17 10.14
CA GLN A 57 -2.10 4.29 11.25
C GLN A 57 -3.04 5.06 12.18
N TYR A 58 -4.22 4.50 12.43
CA TYR A 58 -5.12 5.04 13.44
C TYR A 58 -4.54 4.72 14.82
N ASP A 59 -4.23 5.75 15.60
CA ASP A 59 -3.88 5.62 17.01
C ASP A 59 -5.13 5.92 17.87
N PRO A 60 -5.73 4.91 18.53
CA PRO A 60 -6.92 5.10 19.36
C PRO A 60 -6.69 6.04 20.55
N LYS A 61 -5.44 6.24 20.98
CA LYS A 61 -5.11 7.09 22.14
C LYS A 61 -5.01 8.56 21.77
N GLU A 62 -4.70 8.85 20.52
CA GLU A 62 -4.52 10.23 20.07
C GLU A 62 -5.60 10.71 19.10
N PHE A 63 -6.53 9.83 18.66
CA PHE A 63 -7.57 10.17 17.67
C PHE A 63 -7.03 10.86 16.40
N ILE A 64 -5.74 10.65 16.09
CA ILE A 64 -5.03 11.27 14.98
C ILE A 64 -4.64 10.18 13.97
N ASN A 65 -4.88 10.47 12.68
CA ASN A 65 -4.29 9.72 11.58
C ASN A 65 -2.83 10.15 11.39
N LYS A 66 -1.90 9.56 12.15
CA LYS A 66 -0.47 9.81 11.96
C LYS A 66 -0.02 9.15 10.65
N ARG A 67 0.61 9.93 9.76
CA ARG A 67 1.27 9.40 8.56
C ARG A 67 2.51 8.64 9.01
N VAL A 68 2.53 7.32 8.81
CA VAL A 68 3.72 6.51 9.05
C VAL A 68 4.55 6.52 7.78
N GLU A 69 5.58 7.35 7.77
CA GLU A 69 6.60 7.34 6.73
C GLU A 69 7.58 6.20 6.99
N ILE A 70 7.84 5.39 5.98
CA ILE A 70 8.78 4.27 6.07
C ILE A 70 10.11 4.78 5.53
N LYS A 71 11.06 5.02 6.44
CA LYS A 71 12.44 5.40 6.13
C LYS A 71 13.16 4.31 5.34
#